data_AF-A0A929G5S7-F1
#
_entry.id   AF-A0A929G5S7-F1
#
_cell.length_a   1.000
_cell.length_b   1.000
_cell.length_c   1.000
_cell.angle_alpha   90.00
_cell.angle_beta   90.00
_cell.angle_gamma   90.00
#
_symmetry.space_group_name_H-M   'P 1'
#
loop_
_entity.id
_entity.type
_entity.pdbx_description
1 polymer ?
#
loop_
_entity_poly.entity_id
_entity_poly.type
_entity_poly.pdbx_seq_one_letter_code
_entity_poly.pdbx_strand_id
1 'polypeptide(L)'
;MSKARLYFAVVVVSFVAFVLEAFSGFVLWLVLPRGPGGSGWGWGGGGDGASFLFVRQTWLDIHDWTGVALLCFIAVHVALHRKWIVRMLKSPFKVR
;
A
#
# COMPACT_ATOMS: atom_id res chain seq x y z
N MET A 1 -25.14 10.20 4.94
CA MET A 1 -24.74 9.25 3.88
C MET A 1 -25.34 7.88 4.16
N SER A 2 -25.71 7.09 3.13
CA SER A 2 -26.15 5.71 3.37
C SER A 2 -24.97 4.81 3.73
N LYS A 3 -25.19 3.80 4.57
CA LYS A 3 -24.13 2.84 4.99
C LYS A 3 -23.43 2.19 3.78
N ALA A 4 -24.19 1.89 2.73
CA ALA A 4 -23.65 1.36 1.48
C ALA A 4 -22.65 2.32 0.80
N ARG A 5 -22.96 3.62 0.76
CA ARG A 5 -22.04 4.63 0.20
C ARG A 5 -20.77 4.78 1.02
N LEU A 6 -20.87 4.72 2.35
CA LEU A 6 -19.71 4.77 3.25
C LEU A 6 -18.78 3.57 3.01
N TYR A 7 -19.32 2.35 2.94
CA TYR A 7 -18.52 1.14 2.70
C TYR A 7 -17.85 1.17 1.34
N PHE A 8 -18.60 1.56 0.30
CA PHE A 8 -18.05 1.71 -1.04
C PHE A 8 -16.92 2.76 -1.08
N ALA A 9 -17.11 3.92 -0.45
CA ALA A 9 -16.09 4.96 -0.39
C ALA A 9 -14.81 4.49 0.31
N VAL A 10 -14.93 3.82 1.47
CA VAL A 10 -13.76 3.29 2.19
C VAL A 10 -13.00 2.28 1.33
N VAL A 11 -13.70 1.37 0.63
CA VAL A 11 -13.06 0.39 -0.26
C VAL A 11 -12.32 1.06 -1.42
N VAL A 12 -12.97 2.01 -2.09
CA VAL A 12 -12.35 2.74 -3.21
C VAL A 12 -11.10 3.48 -2.75
N VAL A 13 -11.17 4.18 -1.61
CA VAL A 13 -10.02 4.92 -1.07
C VAL A 13 -8.90 3.97 -0.64
N SER A 14 -9.21 2.86 0.03
CA SER A 14 -8.20 1.83 0.37
C SER A 14 -7.53 1.27 -0.89
N PHE A 15 -8.29 1.02 -1.95
CA PHE A 15 -7.75 0.50 -3.20
C PHE A 15 -6.82 1.50 -3.89
N VAL A 16 -7.20 2.78 -3.93
CA VAL A 16 -6.33 3.83 -4.48
C VAL A 16 -5.04 3.96 -3.67
N ALA A 17 -5.14 3.98 -2.33
CA ALA A 17 -3.97 4.02 -1.45
C ALA A 17 -3.05 2.80 -1.67
N PHE A 18 -3.62 1.62 -1.86
CA PHE A 18 -2.86 0.40 -2.17
C PHE A 18 -2.10 0.50 -3.50
N VAL A 19 -2.74 1.05 -4.55
CA VAL A 19 -2.09 1.24 -5.85
C VAL A 19 -0.92 2.22 -5.75
N LEU A 20 -1.08 3.33 -5.02
CA LEU A 20 0.00 4.30 -4.79
C LEU A 20 1.17 3.70 -4.01
N GLU A 21 0.86 2.90 -2.98
CA GLU A 21 1.85 2.20 -2.16
C GLU A 21 2.65 1.18 -2.98
N ALA A 22 1.93 0.35 -3.76
CA ALA A 22 2.56 -0.63 -4.61
C ALA A 22 3.46 0.04 -5.66
N PHE A 23 2.97 1.10 -6.30
CA PHE A 23 3.72 1.82 -7.32
C PHE A 23 5.00 2.46 -6.77
N SER A 24 4.91 3.19 -5.65
CA SER A 24 6.08 3.80 -5.01
C SER A 24 7.09 2.75 -4.53
N GLY A 25 6.61 1.60 -4.00
CA GLY A 25 7.45 0.47 -3.63
C GLY A 25 8.17 -0.15 -4.84
N PHE A 26 7.48 -0.32 -5.97
CA PHE A 26 8.10 -0.80 -7.21
C PHE A 26 9.15 0.19 -7.74
N VAL A 27 8.90 1.50 -7.65
CA VAL A 27 9.90 2.52 -8.03
C VAL A 27 11.12 2.41 -7.12
N LEU A 28 10.95 2.32 -5.80
CA LEU A 28 12.06 2.19 -4.86
C LEU A 28 12.82 0.87 -5.00
N TRP A 29 12.15 -0.20 -5.42
CA TRP A 29 12.75 -1.52 -5.56
C TRP A 29 13.45 -1.73 -6.91
N LEU A 30 12.79 -1.37 -8.02
CA LEU A 30 13.27 -1.62 -9.38
C LEU A 30 14.06 -0.46 -9.96
N VAL A 31 13.68 0.77 -9.62
CA VAL A 31 14.25 1.99 -10.23
C VAL A 31 15.29 2.64 -9.33
N LEU A 32 15.06 2.66 -8.00
CA LEU A 32 15.93 3.35 -7.02
C LEU A 32 16.40 2.44 -5.84
N PRO A 33 17.01 1.26 -6.10
CA PRO A 33 17.44 0.31 -5.07
C PRO A 33 18.58 0.86 -4.20
N ARG A 34 18.65 0.45 -2.92
CA ARG A 34 19.72 0.86 -1.96
C ARG A 34 20.75 -0.26 -1.79
N GLY A 35 22.06 0.04 -1.90
CA GLY A 35 23.12 -0.91 -1.52
C GLY A 35 24.57 -0.42 -1.74
N PRO A 36 25.59 -0.96 -1.02
CA PRO A 36 27.00 -0.50 -1.04
C PRO A 36 27.73 -0.65 -2.37
N GLY A 37 27.14 -1.37 -3.32
CA GLY A 37 27.43 -1.32 -4.75
C GLY A 37 26.10 -1.62 -5.40
N GLY A 38 25.51 -0.66 -6.12
CA GLY A 38 24.15 -0.74 -6.64
C GLY A 38 23.90 -2.03 -7.44
N SER A 39 23.35 -3.04 -6.78
CA SER A 39 23.06 -4.36 -7.32
C SER A 39 21.57 -4.70 -7.24
N GLY A 40 20.70 -3.70 -7.31
CA GLY A 40 19.39 -3.94 -7.91
C GLY A 40 19.58 -4.09 -9.42
N TRP A 41 18.68 -4.80 -10.08
CA TRP A 41 18.64 -5.03 -11.53
C TRP A 41 18.49 -3.75 -12.38
N GLY A 42 18.69 -2.56 -11.77
CA GLY A 42 18.46 -1.24 -12.34
C GLY A 42 19.72 -0.62 -12.96
N TRP A 43 19.51 0.00 -14.11
CA TRP A 43 20.47 0.81 -14.85
C TRP A 43 20.95 2.02 -13.99
N GLY A 44 22.03 1.84 -13.23
CA GLY A 44 22.82 2.95 -12.68
C GLY A 44 22.72 3.15 -11.16
N GLY A 45 23.80 2.77 -10.47
CA GLY A 45 24.33 3.36 -9.24
C GLY A 45 23.33 4.02 -8.28
N GLY A 46 22.64 3.22 -7.47
CA GLY A 46 21.78 3.68 -6.37
C GLY A 46 22.58 4.28 -5.22
N GLY A 47 22.98 5.55 -5.34
CA GLY A 47 23.42 6.41 -4.24
C GLY A 47 22.36 7.45 -3.87
N ASP A 48 22.61 8.24 -2.82
CA ASP A 48 21.69 9.26 -2.28
C ASP A 48 21.27 10.33 -3.32
N GLY A 49 21.95 10.42 -4.46
CA GLY A 49 21.61 11.31 -5.60
C GLY A 49 20.76 10.67 -6.71
N ALA A 50 20.34 9.40 -6.59
CA ALA A 50 19.51 8.76 -7.61
C ALA A 50 18.11 9.38 -7.66
N SER A 51 17.64 9.72 -8.86
CA SER A 51 16.35 10.37 -9.07
C SER A 51 15.59 9.76 -10.25
N PHE A 52 14.29 9.59 -10.08
CA PHE A 52 13.35 9.19 -11.12
C PHE A 52 12.11 10.07 -11.00
N LEU A 53 11.96 11.10 -11.84
CA LEU A 53 11.00 12.23 -11.67
C LEU A 53 11.26 13.10 -10.43
N PHE A 54 11.49 12.47 -9.28
CA PHE A 54 11.88 13.08 -8.01
C PHE A 54 13.12 12.38 -7.45
N VAL A 55 13.77 13.02 -6.48
CA VAL A 55 14.87 12.39 -5.71
C VAL A 55 14.36 11.19 -4.91
N ARG A 56 15.22 10.20 -4.68
CA ARG A 56 14.87 8.99 -3.92
C ARG A 56 14.24 9.28 -2.55
N GLN A 57 14.69 10.33 -1.87
CA GLN A 57 14.10 10.73 -0.58
C GLN A 57 12.61 11.06 -0.71
N THR A 58 12.22 11.79 -1.76
CA THR A 58 10.82 12.10 -2.00
C THR A 58 9.99 10.85 -2.29
N TRP A 59 10.56 9.86 -2.99
CA TRP A 59 9.90 8.56 -3.17
C TRP A 59 9.73 7.78 -1.87
N LEU A 60 10.72 7.82 -0.98
CA LEU A 60 10.60 7.25 0.36
C LEU A 60 9.50 7.96 1.16
N ASP A 61 9.48 9.28 1.16
CA ASP A 61 8.46 10.04 1.88
C ASP A 61 7.06 9.71 1.33
N ILE A 62 6.89 9.66 0.00
CA ILE A 62 5.64 9.24 -0.62
C ILE A 62 5.25 7.85 -0.15
N HIS A 63 6.15 6.88 -0.25
CA HIS A 63 5.92 5.48 0.14
C HIS A 63 5.54 5.36 1.62
N ASP A 64 6.32 5.95 2.52
CA ASP A 64 6.07 5.83 3.96
C ASP A 64 4.71 6.47 4.33
N TRP A 65 4.40 7.65 3.80
CA TRP A 65 3.13 8.32 4.09
C TRP A 65 1.93 7.65 3.41
N THR A 66 2.08 7.11 2.20
CA THR A 66 1.02 6.31 1.57
C THR A 66 0.78 5.00 2.32
N GLY A 67 1.83 4.39 2.87
CA GLY A 67 1.75 3.18 3.69
C GLY A 67 1.00 3.44 5.00
N VAL A 68 1.31 4.55 5.68
CA VAL A 68 0.58 4.98 6.89
C VAL A 68 -0.90 5.25 6.58
N ALA A 69 -1.19 5.96 5.48
CA ALA A 69 -2.57 6.23 5.07
C ALA A 69 -3.32 4.93 4.76
N LEU A 70 -2.70 4.02 4.00
CA LEU A 70 -3.25 2.71 3.67
C LEU A 70 -3.55 1.89 4.93
N LEU A 71 -2.63 1.85 5.90
CA LEU A 71 -2.82 1.15 7.17
C LEU A 71 -4.05 1.68 7.91
N CYS A 72 -4.20 3.01 8.00
CA CYS A 72 -5.37 3.65 8.60
C CYS A 72 -6.68 3.25 7.89
N PHE A 73 -6.71 3.31 6.56
CA PHE A 73 -7.92 2.94 5.79
C PHE A 73 -8.26 1.46 5.90
N ILE A 74 -7.27 0.57 5.91
CA ILE A 74 -7.48 -0.87 6.13
C ILE A 74 -8.02 -1.12 7.54
N ALA A 75 -7.50 -0.44 8.58
CA ALA A 75 -8.01 -0.57 9.94
C ALA A 75 -9.49 -0.18 10.03
N VAL A 76 -9.88 0.94 9.39
CA VAL A 76 -11.28 1.37 9.30
C VAL A 76 -12.12 0.35 8.53
N HIS A 77 -11.64 -0.13 7.39
CA HIS A 77 -12.31 -1.17 6.61
C HIS A 77 -12.62 -2.42 7.46
N VAL A 78 -11.61 -2.94 8.17
CA VAL A 78 -11.76 -4.10 9.05
C VAL A 78 -12.77 -3.81 10.17
N ALA A 79 -12.70 -2.64 10.81
CA ALA A 79 -13.62 -2.24 11.87
C ALA A 79 -15.09 -2.17 11.40
N LEU A 80 -15.33 -1.71 10.17
CA LEU A 80 -16.65 -1.67 9.56
C LEU A 80 -17.15 -3.08 9.19
N HIS A 81 -16.26 -3.96 8.75
CA HIS A 81 -16.57 -5.33 8.36
C HIS A 81 -16.51 -6.36 9.50
N ARG A 82 -16.17 -5.96 10.74
CA ARG A 82 -15.98 -6.85 11.89
C ARG A 82 -17.07 -7.92 12.09
N LYS A 83 -18.35 -7.57 11.90
CA LYS A 83 -19.47 -8.50 12.07
C LYS A 83 -19.46 -9.61 11.01
N TRP A 84 -19.12 -9.25 9.78
CA TRP A 84 -18.98 -10.18 8.68
C TRP A 84 -17.76 -11.09 8.88
N ILE A 85 -16.62 -10.51 9.29
CA ILE A 85 -15.39 -11.26 9.60
C ILE A 85 -15.65 -12.32 10.68
N VAL A 86 -16.26 -11.94 11.80
CA VAL A 86 -16.60 -12.88 12.88
C VAL A 86 -17.55 -13.98 12.40
N ARG A 87 -18.51 -13.67 11.52
CA ARG A 87 -19.42 -14.68 10.95
C ARG A 87 -18.67 -15.67 10.05
N MET A 88 -17.74 -15.18 9.22
CA MET A 88 -16.92 -16.03 8.36
C MET A 88 -15.98 -16.92 9.18
N LEU A 89 -15.31 -16.37 10.19
CA LEU A 89 -14.41 -17.13 11.08
C LEU A 89 -15.16 -18.18 11.93
N LYS A 90 -16.42 -17.89 12.31
CA LYS A 90 -17.28 -18.83 13.04
C LYS A 90 -17.91 -19.90 12.14
N SER A 91 -17.80 -19.78 10.82
CA SER A 91 -18.37 -20.74 9.87
C SER A 91 -17.27 -21.46 9.07
N PRO A 92 -16.32 -22.17 9.71
CA PRO A 92 -15.27 -22.83 8.94
C PRO A 92 -15.80 -24.00 8.10
N PHE A 93 -16.95 -24.62 8.43
CA PHE A 93 -17.42 -25.80 7.68
C PHE A 93 -18.95 -25.95 7.72
N LYS A 94 -19.64 -25.40 6.71
CA LYS A 94 -20.88 -26.00 6.21
C LYS A 94 -20.87 -25.92 4.68
N VAL A 95 -19.83 -26.49 4.09
CA VAL A 95 -19.86 -26.92 2.70
C VAL A 95 -20.84 -28.10 2.68
N ARG A 96 -21.98 -27.91 2.04
CA ARG A 96 -22.93 -28.98 1.73
C ARG A 96 -22.64 -29.47 0.32
#